data_AF-A0A354YE16-F1
#
_entry.id   AF-A0A354YE16-F1
#
_cell.length_a   1.000
_cell.length_b   1.000
_cell.length_c   1.000
_cell.angle_alpha   90.00
_cell.angle_beta   90.00
_cell.angle_gamma   90.00
#
_symmetry.space_group_name_H-M   'P 1'
#
loop_
_entity.id
_entity.type
_entity.pdbx_description
1 polymer ?
#
loop_
_entity_poly.entity_id
_entity_poly.type
_entity_poly.pdbx_seq_one_letter_code
_entity_poly.pdbx_strand_id
1 'polypeptide(L)'
;MFPSLRQPREVGIFTQGAQWAPCFFRGPGVFSGPAAGRIWTRWAVSDKATEIANLLAPTVEALGLDLLGAEYLPAPGGATLRLYIDVPLAEQPERVVNIDDCERVSREVSAQLDVEDPISGNYTLEVSSPGVDRPLFTLAQFARHLDESAKVGLKLPQNGRRRLQGRIARVDEAAGQVVFEVDGAELEVAFDNIDKARILPDWAALGLAPQKPNKPGPKKPGQGKNKPSNESAAGKPRAE
;
A
#
# COMPACT_ATOMS: atom_id res chain seq x y z
N MET A 1 -61.06 -14.23 -19.48
CA MET A 1 -60.56 -13.93 -18.12
C MET A 1 -59.25 -13.16 -18.27
N PHE A 2 -59.27 -11.85 -18.02
CA PHE A 2 -58.14 -10.92 -17.92
C PHE A 2 -58.56 -9.91 -16.81
N PRO A 3 -57.67 -9.14 -16.14
CA PRO A 3 -56.24 -8.89 -16.35
C PRO A 3 -55.39 -9.16 -15.06
N SER A 4 -54.05 -9.11 -15.01
CA SER A 4 -53.21 -7.92 -15.08
C SER A 4 -51.73 -8.34 -15.04
N LEU A 5 -51.06 -8.21 -16.19
CA LEU A 5 -49.62 -8.03 -16.29
C LEU A 5 -49.30 -6.61 -15.82
N ARG A 6 -48.37 -6.47 -14.86
CA ARG A 6 -47.80 -5.16 -14.50
C ARG A 6 -46.53 -4.95 -15.31
N GLN A 7 -46.63 -4.02 -16.26
CA GLN A 7 -45.56 -3.48 -17.06
C GLN A 7 -44.75 -2.40 -16.30
N PRO A 8 -43.58 -1.99 -16.85
CA PRO A 8 -42.53 -1.25 -16.15
C PRO A 8 -42.83 0.25 -15.97
N ARG A 9 -42.15 0.87 -15.02
CA ARG A 9 -42.15 2.33 -14.85
C ARG A 9 -41.14 2.95 -15.82
N GLU A 10 -41.66 3.67 -16.81
CA GLU A 10 -40.92 4.69 -17.56
C GLU A 10 -40.49 5.83 -16.64
N VAL A 11 -39.31 6.39 -16.89
CA VAL A 11 -39.01 7.79 -16.58
C VAL A 11 -38.34 8.42 -17.81
N GLY A 12 -39.14 9.21 -18.53
CA GLY A 12 -38.81 10.57 -18.96
C GLY A 12 -37.52 10.81 -19.73
N ILE A 13 -37.65 10.80 -21.05
CA ILE A 13 -36.79 11.43 -22.05
C ILE A 13 -36.74 12.96 -21.81
N PHE A 14 -35.54 13.55 -21.79
CA PHE A 14 -35.35 14.99 -22.05
C PHE A 14 -34.28 15.17 -23.13
N THR A 15 -34.75 15.38 -24.36
CA THR A 15 -33.95 15.75 -25.52
C THR A 15 -33.95 17.26 -25.70
N GLN A 16 -32.76 17.87 -25.69
CA GLN A 16 -32.38 19.14 -26.34
C GLN A 16 -30.84 19.05 -26.41
N GLY A 17 -30.14 19.09 -27.55
CA GLY A 17 -30.37 19.90 -28.73
C GLY A 17 -29.28 20.97 -28.79
N ALA A 18 -28.07 20.64 -29.26
CA ALA A 18 -27.07 21.64 -29.65
C ALA A 18 -26.15 21.08 -30.75
N GLN A 19 -26.38 21.59 -31.95
CA GLN A 19 -25.66 21.32 -33.19
C GLN A 19 -24.25 21.89 -33.19
N TRP A 20 -23.39 21.18 -33.91
CA TRP A 20 -22.05 21.57 -34.32
C TRP A 20 -22.10 22.62 -35.44
N ALA A 21 -21.20 23.59 -35.40
CA ALA A 21 -20.74 24.34 -36.57
C ALA A 21 -19.19 24.34 -36.60
N PRO A 22 -18.55 24.05 -37.74
CA PRO A 22 -17.11 24.14 -37.88
C PRO A 22 -16.71 25.54 -38.37
N CYS A 23 -15.95 26.28 -37.57
CA CYS A 23 -15.20 27.43 -38.06
C CYS A 23 -13.72 27.09 -38.09
N PHE A 24 -13.25 26.83 -39.31
CA PHE A 24 -11.86 26.89 -39.72
C PHE A 24 -11.25 28.23 -39.29
N PHE A 25 -10.22 28.21 -38.46
CA PHE A 25 -9.25 29.29 -38.41
C PHE A 25 -7.83 28.70 -38.53
N ARG A 26 -7.17 29.10 -39.61
CA ARG A 26 -5.87 28.64 -40.06
C ARG A 26 -4.84 29.67 -39.60
N GLY A 27 -3.89 29.27 -38.76
CA GLY A 27 -2.76 30.10 -38.33
C GLY A 27 -1.54 29.22 -38.04
N PRO A 28 -0.34 29.56 -38.54
CA PRO A 28 0.85 28.75 -38.38
C PRO A 28 1.53 29.10 -37.05
N GLY A 29 1.62 28.13 -36.15
CA GLY A 29 2.32 28.26 -34.89
C GLY A 29 3.07 26.96 -34.60
N VAL A 30 4.35 26.95 -34.94
CA VAL A 30 5.31 25.93 -34.49
C VAL A 30 5.43 26.06 -32.98
N PHE A 31 4.92 25.10 -32.21
CA PHE A 31 5.38 24.89 -30.84
C PHE A 31 5.43 23.39 -30.53
N SER A 32 6.65 22.99 -30.20
CA SER A 32 7.10 21.72 -29.63
C SER A 32 6.06 20.94 -28.85
N GLY A 33 5.77 19.71 -29.28
CA GLY A 33 4.99 18.76 -28.50
C GLY A 33 5.81 18.24 -27.30
N PRO A 34 5.26 18.24 -26.08
CA PRO A 34 5.77 17.38 -25.04
C PRO A 34 5.27 15.95 -25.29
N ALA A 35 6.18 15.00 -25.12
CA ALA A 35 5.90 13.57 -25.15
C ALA A 35 4.70 13.24 -24.26
N ALA A 36 3.68 12.61 -24.84
CA ALA A 36 2.56 12.04 -24.10
C ALA A 36 3.09 10.89 -23.23
N GLY A 37 3.49 11.24 -22.01
CA GLY A 37 3.81 10.31 -20.96
C GLY A 37 2.57 9.47 -20.64
N ARG A 38 2.65 8.18 -20.99
CA ARG A 38 1.82 7.12 -20.40
C ARG A 38 1.98 7.15 -18.89
N ILE A 39 1.07 7.83 -18.19
CA ILE A 39 0.93 7.75 -16.73
C ILE A 39 -0.57 7.69 -16.41
N TRP A 40 -1.23 6.64 -16.88
CA TRP A 40 -2.65 6.39 -16.59
C TRP A 40 -2.86 4.91 -16.28
N THR A 41 -2.12 4.36 -15.31
CA THR A 41 -2.41 3.02 -14.73
C THR A 41 -1.79 2.90 -13.33
N ARG A 42 -2.22 3.73 -12.38
CA ARG A 42 -1.89 3.51 -10.96
C ARG A 42 -2.97 3.91 -9.97
N TRP A 43 -4.25 3.82 -10.34
CA TRP A 43 -5.33 4.29 -9.47
C TRP A 43 -6.56 3.37 -9.35
N ALA A 44 -6.37 2.04 -9.48
CA ALA A 44 -7.46 1.07 -9.23
C ALA A 44 -7.06 -0.06 -8.28
N VAL A 45 -5.93 0.06 -7.57
CA VAL A 45 -5.33 -1.06 -6.81
C VAL A 45 -6.06 -1.33 -5.48
N SER A 46 -6.82 -0.36 -4.94
CA SER A 46 -7.54 -0.53 -3.67
C SER A 46 -8.98 -1.02 -3.83
N ASP A 47 -9.77 -0.44 -4.75
CA ASP A 47 -11.23 -0.69 -4.78
C ASP A 47 -11.59 -2.13 -5.15
N LYS A 48 -10.94 -2.68 -6.19
CA LYS A 48 -11.21 -4.05 -6.64
C LYS A 48 -10.77 -5.10 -5.61
N ALA A 49 -9.67 -4.84 -4.91
CA ALA A 49 -9.20 -5.74 -3.87
C ALA A 49 -10.17 -5.76 -2.67
N THR A 50 -10.71 -4.60 -2.30
CA THR A 50 -11.75 -4.49 -1.27
C THR A 50 -13.04 -5.19 -1.68
N GLU A 51 -13.49 -5.06 -2.93
CA GLU A 51 -14.66 -5.77 -3.47
C GLU A 51 -14.49 -7.29 -3.35
N ILE A 52 -13.35 -7.82 -3.82
CA ILE A 52 -13.03 -9.25 -3.74
C ILE A 52 -12.94 -9.71 -2.27
N ALA A 53 -12.31 -8.92 -1.40
CA ALA A 53 -12.23 -9.25 0.03
C ALA A 53 -13.62 -9.35 0.67
N ASN A 54 -14.54 -8.41 0.38
CA ASN A 54 -15.89 -8.45 0.92
C ASN A 54 -16.70 -9.66 0.42
N LEU A 55 -16.46 -10.09 -0.83
CA LEU A 55 -17.09 -11.27 -1.41
C LEU A 55 -16.60 -12.56 -0.74
N LEU A 56 -15.31 -12.63 -0.40
CA LEU A 56 -14.66 -13.81 0.16
C LEU A 56 -14.72 -13.89 1.70
N ALA A 57 -14.91 -12.76 2.38
CA ALA A 57 -15.03 -12.68 3.84
C ALA A 57 -15.96 -13.73 4.45
N PRO A 58 -17.23 -13.90 4.02
CA PRO A 58 -18.13 -14.88 4.64
C PRO A 58 -17.65 -16.34 4.48
N THR A 59 -16.95 -16.65 3.39
CA THR A 59 -16.40 -17.99 3.14
C THR A 59 -15.23 -18.30 4.06
N VAL A 60 -14.36 -17.32 4.30
CA VAL A 60 -13.23 -17.46 5.24
C VAL A 60 -13.72 -17.53 6.68
N GLU A 61 -14.71 -16.70 7.05
CA GLU A 61 -15.35 -16.72 8.37
C GLU A 61 -16.03 -18.07 8.66
N ALA A 62 -16.69 -18.69 7.67
CA ALA A 62 -17.29 -20.01 7.81
C ALA A 62 -16.25 -21.13 8.12
N LEU A 63 -14.98 -20.91 7.77
CA LEU A 63 -13.88 -21.82 8.09
C LEU A 63 -13.28 -21.59 9.48
N GLY A 64 -13.75 -20.58 10.22
CA GLY A 64 -13.27 -20.19 11.55
C GLY A 64 -12.02 -19.30 11.52
N LEU A 65 -11.81 -18.57 10.41
CA LEU A 65 -10.66 -17.68 10.20
C LEU A 65 -11.13 -16.25 9.92
N ASP A 66 -10.29 -15.26 10.20
CA ASP A 66 -10.55 -13.85 9.91
C ASP A 66 -9.82 -13.47 8.60
N LEU A 67 -10.55 -12.88 7.65
CA LEU A 67 -9.95 -12.34 6.42
C LEU A 67 -9.53 -10.90 6.68
N LEU A 68 -8.23 -10.66 6.87
CA LEU A 68 -7.73 -9.32 7.10
C LEU A 68 -7.92 -8.42 5.88
N GLY A 69 -7.73 -8.98 4.68
CA GLY A 69 -7.95 -8.27 3.43
C GLY A 69 -7.23 -8.91 2.26
N ALA A 70 -7.30 -8.24 1.11
CA ALA A 70 -6.72 -8.69 -0.14
C ALA A 70 -5.83 -7.60 -0.76
N GLU A 71 -4.79 -8.02 -1.45
CA GLU A 71 -4.02 -7.18 -2.38
C GLU A 71 -4.21 -7.72 -3.81
N TYR A 72 -4.65 -6.86 -4.72
CA TYR A 72 -4.73 -7.18 -6.16
C TYR A 72 -3.59 -6.48 -6.91
N LEU A 73 -2.64 -7.25 -7.42
CA LEU A 73 -1.43 -6.77 -8.08
C LEU A 73 -1.47 -7.11 -9.58
N PRO A 74 -1.96 -6.20 -10.44
CA PRO A 74 -1.95 -6.45 -11.88
C PRO A 74 -0.52 -6.35 -12.42
N ALA A 75 -0.07 -7.37 -13.16
CA ALA A 75 1.21 -7.38 -13.85
C ALA A 75 1.05 -7.72 -15.35
N PRO A 76 2.02 -7.34 -16.22
CA PRO A 76 2.01 -7.78 -17.61
C PRO A 76 2.09 -9.31 -17.69
N GLY A 77 1.05 -9.94 -18.26
CA GLY A 77 0.98 -11.41 -18.42
C GLY A 77 0.17 -12.15 -17.34
N GLY A 78 -0.29 -11.46 -16.29
CA GLY A 78 -1.18 -12.03 -15.28
C GLY A 78 -1.28 -11.14 -14.03
N ALA A 79 -2.37 -11.26 -13.29
CA ALA A 79 -2.52 -10.60 -11.99
C ALA A 79 -2.12 -11.53 -10.84
N THR A 80 -1.74 -10.97 -9.70
CA THR A 80 -1.61 -11.72 -8.44
C THR A 80 -2.67 -11.23 -7.48
N LEU A 81 -3.53 -12.14 -7.03
CA LEU A 81 -4.48 -11.89 -5.94
C LEU A 81 -3.91 -12.52 -4.67
N ARG A 82 -3.52 -11.69 -3.71
CA ARG A 82 -3.00 -12.15 -2.42
C ARG A 82 -4.01 -11.91 -1.32
N LEU A 83 -4.35 -12.95 -0.58
CA LEU A 83 -5.22 -12.91 0.58
C LEU A 83 -4.40 -13.03 1.86
N TYR A 84 -4.78 -12.22 2.85
CA TYR A 84 -4.22 -12.22 4.18
C TYR A 84 -5.23 -12.78 5.17
N ILE A 85 -4.95 -13.97 5.70
CA ILE A 85 -5.81 -14.64 6.69
C ILE A 85 -5.15 -14.65 8.05
N ASP A 86 -5.97 -14.61 9.10
CA ASP A 86 -5.53 -14.72 10.47
C ASP A 86 -6.52 -15.49 11.33
N VAL A 87 -6.13 -15.83 12.55
CA VAL A 87 -7.04 -16.39 13.54
C VAL A 87 -7.69 -15.24 14.31
N PRO A 88 -9.02 -15.26 14.52
CA PRO A 88 -9.66 -14.25 15.35
C PRO A 88 -9.10 -14.29 16.78
N LEU A 89 -8.46 -13.18 17.19
CA LEU A 89 -7.83 -13.01 18.51
C LEU A 89 -8.80 -13.26 19.68
N ALA A 90 -10.10 -13.08 19.46
CA ALA A 90 -11.14 -13.24 20.49
C ALA A 90 -11.31 -14.68 20.96
N GLU A 91 -11.03 -15.66 20.10
CA GLU A 91 -11.29 -17.07 20.40
C GLU A 91 -10.01 -17.83 20.78
N GLN A 92 -8.88 -17.54 20.12
CA GLN A 92 -7.65 -18.31 20.31
C GLN A 92 -6.38 -17.46 20.13
N PRO A 93 -5.91 -16.73 21.16
CA PRO A 93 -4.74 -15.85 21.05
C PRO A 93 -3.40 -16.58 20.79
N GLU A 94 -3.32 -17.88 21.08
CA GLU A 94 -2.10 -18.68 20.86
C GLU A 94 -2.12 -19.48 19.55
N ARG A 95 -3.27 -19.57 18.86
CA ARG A 95 -3.37 -20.34 17.62
C ARG A 95 -2.81 -19.50 16.48
N VAL A 96 -1.84 -20.07 15.76
CA VAL A 96 -1.29 -19.49 14.54
C VAL A 96 -1.89 -20.21 13.33
N VAL A 97 -2.10 -19.48 12.25
CA VAL A 97 -2.48 -20.05 10.95
C VAL A 97 -1.44 -21.06 10.51
N ASN A 98 -1.86 -22.29 10.20
CA ASN A 98 -0.98 -23.34 9.70
C ASN A 98 -1.11 -23.50 8.16
N ILE A 99 -0.28 -24.37 7.57
CA ILE A 99 -0.32 -24.62 6.12
C ILE A 99 -1.66 -25.23 5.69
N ASP A 100 -2.27 -26.06 6.53
CA ASP A 100 -3.54 -26.73 6.26
C ASP A 100 -4.71 -25.71 6.19
N ASP A 101 -4.67 -24.68 7.03
CA ASP A 101 -5.63 -23.57 6.99
C ASP A 101 -5.51 -22.79 5.69
N CYS A 102 -4.29 -22.47 5.26
CA CYS A 102 -4.03 -21.82 3.98
C CYS A 102 -4.54 -22.68 2.80
N GLU A 103 -4.33 -24.00 2.85
CA GLU A 103 -4.80 -24.92 1.82
C GLU A 103 -6.33 -24.97 1.77
N ARG A 104 -6.99 -25.10 2.94
CA ARG A 104 -8.46 -25.11 3.04
C ARG A 104 -9.06 -23.83 2.47
N VAL A 105 -8.55 -22.67 2.89
CA VAL A 105 -9.00 -21.38 2.37
C VAL A 105 -8.78 -21.28 0.86
N SER A 106 -7.61 -21.67 0.37
CA SER A 106 -7.28 -21.62 -1.07
C SER A 106 -8.29 -22.42 -1.91
N ARG A 107 -8.66 -23.62 -1.47
CA ARG A 107 -9.63 -24.48 -2.18
C ARG A 107 -11.02 -23.87 -2.23
N GLU A 108 -11.56 -23.41 -1.10
CA GLU A 108 -12.91 -22.85 -1.01
C GLU A 108 -13.02 -21.51 -1.74
N VAL A 109 -12.03 -20.63 -1.56
CA VAL A 109 -11.95 -19.35 -2.23
C VAL A 109 -11.82 -19.53 -3.74
N SER A 110 -10.98 -20.47 -4.21
CA SER A 110 -10.85 -20.74 -5.65
C SER A 110 -12.20 -21.15 -6.25
N ALA A 111 -12.92 -22.05 -5.58
CA ALA A 111 -14.24 -22.49 -6.05
C ALA A 111 -15.24 -21.32 -6.11
N GLN A 112 -15.22 -20.42 -5.13
CA GLN A 112 -16.09 -19.25 -5.13
C GLN A 112 -15.72 -18.24 -6.23
N LEU A 113 -14.41 -17.98 -6.44
CA LEU A 113 -13.93 -17.10 -7.50
C LEU A 113 -14.27 -17.62 -8.89
N ASP A 114 -14.31 -18.94 -9.09
CA ASP A 114 -14.73 -19.55 -10.36
C ASP A 114 -16.23 -19.36 -10.65
N VAL A 115 -17.06 -19.20 -9.61
CA VAL A 115 -18.51 -18.98 -9.75
C VAL A 115 -18.82 -17.51 -10.01
N GLU A 116 -18.23 -16.61 -9.22
CA GLU A 116 -18.53 -15.16 -9.28
C GLU A 116 -17.70 -14.43 -10.36
N ASP A 117 -16.55 -14.99 -10.75
CA ASP A 117 -15.59 -14.47 -11.74
C ASP A 117 -15.38 -12.94 -11.74
N PRO A 118 -14.95 -12.34 -10.62
CA PRO A 118 -14.73 -10.90 -10.54
C PRO A 118 -13.46 -10.43 -11.28
N ILE A 119 -12.54 -11.34 -11.66
CA ILE A 119 -11.26 -11.01 -12.28
C ILE A 119 -11.22 -11.48 -13.74
N SER A 120 -11.41 -10.52 -14.65
CA SER A 120 -11.19 -10.78 -16.07
C SER A 120 -9.70 -11.05 -16.37
N GLY A 121 -9.36 -12.30 -16.68
CA GLY A 121 -8.04 -12.71 -17.19
C GLY A 121 -7.25 -13.63 -16.26
N ASN A 122 -6.03 -13.99 -16.66
CA ASN A 122 -5.20 -14.91 -15.89
C ASN A 122 -4.71 -14.26 -14.59
N TYR A 123 -4.83 -15.01 -13.49
CA TYR A 123 -4.30 -14.59 -12.20
C TYR A 123 -3.69 -15.75 -11.41
N THR A 124 -2.85 -15.42 -10.45
CA THR A 124 -2.31 -16.33 -9.44
C THR A 124 -2.92 -15.99 -8.09
N LEU A 125 -3.56 -16.97 -7.44
CA LEU A 125 -4.07 -16.86 -6.07
C LEU A 125 -2.96 -17.20 -5.07
N GLU A 126 -2.70 -16.30 -4.13
CA GLU A 126 -1.80 -16.52 -2.99
C GLU A 126 -2.59 -16.37 -1.70
N VAL A 127 -2.51 -17.36 -0.80
CA VAL A 127 -3.09 -17.28 0.54
C VAL A 127 -1.95 -17.31 1.54
N SER A 128 -1.89 -16.30 2.41
CA SER A 128 -0.79 -16.15 3.37
C SER A 128 -1.27 -15.61 4.71
N SER A 129 -0.58 -15.97 5.77
CA SER A 129 -0.70 -15.29 7.06
C SER A 129 0.16 -14.03 7.09
N PRO A 130 -0.29 -12.91 7.68
CA PRO A 130 0.43 -11.62 7.69
C PRO A 130 1.79 -11.66 8.41
N GLY A 131 1.98 -12.56 9.38
CA GLY A 131 3.24 -12.69 10.12
C GLY A 131 3.69 -11.36 10.74
N VAL A 132 4.89 -10.91 10.35
CA VAL A 132 5.56 -9.71 10.89
C VAL A 132 5.15 -8.42 10.15
N ASP A 133 4.84 -8.49 8.86
CA ASP A 133 4.39 -7.34 8.07
C ASP A 133 2.86 -7.39 8.03
N ARG A 134 2.22 -6.86 9.09
CA ARG A 134 0.75 -6.89 9.26
C ARG A 134 0.10 -5.70 8.53
N PRO A 135 -0.45 -5.90 7.31
CA PRO A 135 -1.20 -4.85 6.63
C PRO A 135 -2.52 -4.55 7.34
N LEU A 136 -2.94 -3.28 7.27
CA LEU A 136 -4.23 -2.83 7.78
C LEU A 136 -5.09 -2.39 6.59
N PHE A 137 -6.28 -2.97 6.51
CA PHE A 137 -7.25 -2.77 5.44
C PHE A 137 -8.56 -2.16 5.93
N THR A 138 -8.93 -2.32 7.21
CA THR A 138 -10.21 -1.84 7.75
C THR A 138 -10.01 -0.96 8.98
N LEU A 139 -10.97 -0.06 9.26
CA LEU A 139 -10.95 0.81 10.44
C LEU A 139 -10.91 0.03 11.75
N ALA A 140 -11.66 -1.07 11.83
CA ALA A 140 -11.64 -1.96 12.99
C ALA A 140 -10.22 -2.52 13.27
N GLN A 141 -9.42 -2.78 12.23
CA GLN A 141 -8.03 -3.21 12.42
C GLN A 141 -7.16 -2.09 12.98
N PHE A 142 -7.35 -0.83 12.54
CA PHE A 142 -6.65 0.30 13.17
C PHE A 142 -7.02 0.44 14.65
N ALA A 143 -8.29 0.26 15.00
CA ALA A 143 -8.75 0.33 16.39
C ALA A 143 -8.18 -0.79 17.27
N ARG A 144 -7.93 -1.98 16.70
CA ARG A 144 -7.24 -3.09 17.40
C ARG A 144 -5.76 -2.80 17.67
N HIS A 145 -5.12 -1.95 16.88
CA HIS A 145 -3.70 -1.60 16.96
C HIS A 145 -3.46 -0.16 17.45
N LEU A 146 -4.32 0.33 18.34
CA LEU A 146 -4.08 1.60 19.03
C LEU A 146 -2.71 1.55 19.72
N ASP A 147 -2.05 2.71 19.76
CA ASP A 147 -0.75 2.91 20.39
C ASP A 147 0.45 2.20 19.72
N GLU A 148 0.25 1.49 18.61
CA GLU A 148 1.31 0.89 17.80
C GLU A 148 1.81 1.84 16.69
N SER A 149 3.06 1.64 16.26
CA SER A 149 3.63 2.38 15.14
C SER A 149 3.17 1.78 13.81
N ALA A 150 2.70 2.61 12.89
CA ALA A 150 2.29 2.20 11.56
C ALA A 150 2.95 3.06 10.48
N LYS A 151 3.23 2.43 9.34
CA LYS A 151 3.66 3.08 8.11
C LYS A 151 2.47 3.17 7.19
N VAL A 152 2.11 4.39 6.80
CA VAL A 152 0.92 4.65 5.98
C VAL A 152 1.31 5.42 4.72
N GLY A 153 0.82 4.93 3.58
CA GLY A 153 0.83 5.61 2.30
C GLY A 153 -0.52 6.27 2.05
N LEU A 154 -0.51 7.54 1.65
CA LEU A 154 -1.69 8.31 1.33
C LEU A 154 -1.92 8.41 -0.18
N LYS A 155 -3.18 8.43 -0.58
CA LYS A 155 -3.61 8.70 -1.95
C LYS A 155 -3.30 10.15 -2.33
N LEU A 156 -3.78 11.10 -1.52
CA LEU A 156 -3.50 12.52 -1.64
C LEU A 156 -2.46 12.97 -0.61
N PRO A 157 -1.51 13.83 -0.99
CA PRO A 157 -0.54 14.39 -0.04
C PRO A 157 -1.26 15.21 1.03
N GLN A 158 -0.92 14.96 2.30
CA GLN A 158 -1.30 15.81 3.42
C GLN A 158 -0.03 16.42 4.01
N ASN A 159 -0.04 17.72 4.29
CA ASN A 159 1.14 18.46 4.78
C ASN A 159 2.40 18.25 3.90
N GLY A 160 2.21 18.14 2.58
CA GLY A 160 3.30 17.91 1.62
C GLY A 160 3.93 16.51 1.67
N ARG A 161 3.41 15.59 2.48
CA ARG A 161 3.89 14.21 2.63
C ARG A 161 2.85 13.23 2.09
N ARG A 162 3.28 12.25 1.28
CA ARG A 162 2.44 11.12 0.82
C ARG A 162 2.66 9.83 1.60
N ARG A 163 3.69 9.82 2.44
CA ARG A 163 4.05 8.69 3.29
C ARG A 163 4.27 9.25 4.68
N LEU A 164 3.60 8.66 5.65
CA LEU A 164 3.73 8.98 7.05
C LEU A 164 4.14 7.72 7.81
N GLN A 165 4.88 7.93 8.87
CA GLN A 165 5.28 6.90 9.80
C GLN A 165 5.07 7.50 11.18
N GLY A 166 4.21 6.88 11.99
CA GLY A 166 3.80 7.42 13.27
C GLY A 166 2.99 6.42 14.07
N ARG A 167 2.69 6.78 15.30
CA ARG A 167 1.89 5.97 16.21
C ARG A 167 0.40 6.19 15.95
N ILE A 168 -0.41 5.15 16.00
CA ILE A 168 -1.88 5.28 15.93
C ILE A 168 -2.36 5.80 17.29
N ALA A 169 -2.73 7.08 17.36
CA ALA A 169 -3.13 7.70 18.62
C ALA A 169 -4.62 7.47 18.91
N ARG A 170 -5.48 7.65 17.90
CA ARG A 170 -6.93 7.50 18.01
C ARG A 170 -7.53 7.03 16.68
N VAL A 171 -8.66 6.35 16.77
CA VAL A 171 -9.49 5.95 15.62
C VAL A 171 -10.93 6.34 15.92
N ASP A 172 -11.55 7.07 15.00
CA ASP A 172 -12.98 7.37 15.02
C ASP A 172 -13.65 6.59 13.87
N GLU A 173 -14.26 5.46 14.23
CA GLU A 173 -14.95 4.59 13.28
C GLU A 173 -16.22 5.24 12.71
N ALA A 174 -16.87 6.13 13.46
CA ALA A 174 -18.10 6.79 13.03
C ALA A 174 -17.83 7.93 12.04
N ALA A 175 -16.75 8.68 12.26
CA ALA A 175 -16.30 9.74 11.35
C ALA A 175 -15.42 9.22 10.21
N GLY A 176 -14.93 7.98 10.28
CA GLY A 176 -14.01 7.41 9.29
C GLY A 176 -12.63 8.06 9.32
N GLN A 177 -12.15 8.44 10.50
CA GLN A 177 -10.92 9.20 10.69
C GLN A 177 -9.93 8.44 11.58
N VAL A 178 -8.64 8.56 11.25
CA VAL A 178 -7.54 8.00 12.04
C VAL A 178 -6.56 9.11 12.37
N VAL A 179 -6.22 9.24 13.66
CA VAL A 179 -5.27 10.21 14.17
C VAL A 179 -3.93 9.52 14.38
N PHE A 180 -2.92 10.00 13.66
CA PHE A 180 -1.54 9.52 13.79
C PHE A 180 -0.68 10.54 14.50
N GLU A 181 0.14 10.11 15.45
CA GLU A 181 1.18 10.92 16.06
C GLU A 181 2.49 10.75 15.26
N VAL A 182 2.90 11.80 14.56
CA VAL A 182 4.09 11.82 13.70
C VAL A 182 5.00 12.95 14.17
N ASP A 183 6.24 12.62 14.53
CA ASP A 183 7.24 13.60 15.01
C ASP A 183 6.74 14.45 16.21
N GLY A 184 5.84 13.91 17.04
CA GLY A 184 5.22 14.62 18.18
C GLY A 184 4.07 15.57 17.82
N ALA A 185 3.60 15.53 16.57
CA ALA A 185 2.41 16.23 16.11
C ALA A 185 1.29 15.24 15.76
N GLU A 186 0.07 15.54 16.19
CA GLU A 186 -1.11 14.77 15.78
C GLU A 186 -1.52 15.17 14.35
N LEU A 187 -1.76 14.17 13.51
CA LEU A 187 -2.21 14.31 12.14
C LEU A 187 -3.49 13.50 11.94
N GLU A 188 -4.58 14.19 11.64
CA GLU A 188 -5.85 13.58 11.29
C GLU A 188 -5.86 13.19 9.80
N VAL A 189 -6.10 11.92 9.54
CA VAL A 189 -6.12 11.34 8.20
C VAL A 189 -7.48 10.66 8.00
N ALA A 190 -8.21 11.07 6.97
CA ALA A 190 -9.41 10.36 6.55
C ALA A 190 -9.05 8.96 6.03
N PHE A 191 -9.78 7.93 6.45
CA PHE A 191 -9.53 6.56 6.06
C PHE A 191 -9.58 6.37 4.53
N ASP A 192 -10.50 7.05 3.84
CA ASP A 192 -10.60 7.01 2.38
C ASP A 192 -9.33 7.50 1.67
N ASN A 193 -8.55 8.37 2.33
CA ASN A 193 -7.29 8.88 1.81
C ASN A 193 -6.11 7.92 2.05
N ILE A 194 -6.28 6.86 2.85
CA ILE A 194 -5.27 5.85 3.06
C ILE A 194 -5.24 4.90 1.85
N ASP A 195 -4.06 4.75 1.25
CA ASP A 195 -3.84 3.81 0.13
C ASP A 195 -3.36 2.46 0.66
N LYS A 196 -2.38 2.48 1.57
CA LYS A 196 -1.79 1.28 2.18
C LYS A 196 -1.33 1.60 3.59
N ALA A 197 -1.59 0.70 4.53
CA ALA A 197 -1.09 0.81 5.89
C ALA A 197 -0.50 -0.52 6.35
N ARG A 198 0.59 -0.45 7.11
CA ARG A 198 1.27 -1.61 7.67
C ARG A 198 1.77 -1.28 9.07
N ILE A 199 1.62 -2.21 10.00
CA ILE A 199 2.21 -2.09 11.33
C ILE A 199 3.73 -2.21 11.21
N LEU A 200 4.44 -1.35 11.95
CA LEU A 200 5.88 -1.42 12.15
C LEU A 200 6.12 -2.13 13.49
N PRO A 201 6.62 -3.37 13.48
CA PRO A 201 7.00 -4.04 14.71
C PRO A 201 8.08 -3.24 15.43
N ASP A 202 7.97 -3.13 16.75
CA ASP A 202 9.06 -2.60 17.54
C ASP A 202 10.18 -3.64 17.64
N TRP A 203 11.16 -3.54 16.72
CA TRP A 203 12.34 -4.42 16.71
C TRP A 203 13.21 -4.28 17.97
N ALA A 204 13.11 -3.16 18.70
CA ALA A 204 13.86 -2.96 19.95
C ALA A 204 13.25 -3.79 21.08
N ALA A 205 11.91 -3.85 21.17
CA ALA A 205 11.20 -4.69 22.13
C ALA A 205 11.41 -6.20 21.87
N LEU A 206 11.56 -6.60 20.59
CA LEU A 206 11.81 -7.99 20.20
C LEU A 206 13.26 -8.46 20.39
N GLY A 207 14.19 -7.58 20.78
CA GLY A 207 15.61 -7.94 20.98
C GLY A 207 16.37 -8.31 19.69
N LEU A 208 15.74 -8.21 18.52
CA LEU A 208 16.29 -8.49 17.20
C LEU A 208 16.79 -7.22 16.47
N ALA A 209 17.09 -6.15 17.21
CA ALA A 209 17.51 -4.89 16.62
C ALA A 209 18.75 -5.11 15.72
N PRO A 210 18.68 -4.76 14.41
CA PRO A 210 19.86 -4.79 13.57
C PRO A 210 20.85 -3.77 14.14
N GLN A 211 22.01 -4.25 14.58
CA GLN A 211 23.13 -3.38 14.94
C GLN A 211 23.43 -2.52 13.72
N LYS A 212 23.11 -1.22 13.78
CA LYS A 212 23.47 -0.28 12.70
C LYS A 212 24.97 -0.47 12.45
N PRO A 213 25.41 -0.88 11.24
CA PRO A 213 26.83 -0.91 10.96
C PRO A 213 27.34 0.51 11.14
N ASN A 214 28.31 0.67 12.04
CA ASN A 214 28.91 1.94 12.37
C ASN A 214 29.54 2.50 11.09
N LYS A 215 28.84 3.40 10.38
CA LYS A 215 29.45 4.12 9.25
C LYS A 215 30.57 4.97 9.82
N PRO A 216 31.84 4.79 9.41
CA PRO A 216 32.89 5.72 9.79
C PRO A 216 32.48 7.11 9.27
N GLY A 217 32.39 8.07 10.19
CA GLY A 217 32.05 9.46 9.84
C GLY A 217 33.05 10.05 8.84
N PRO A 218 32.67 11.12 8.13
CA PRO A 218 33.50 11.73 7.10
C PRO A 218 34.83 12.21 7.70
N LYS A 219 35.97 11.76 7.12
CA LYS A 219 37.30 12.29 7.45
C LYS A 219 37.30 13.80 7.17
N LYS A 220 37.50 14.62 8.21
CA LYS A 220 37.79 16.04 8.06
C LYS A 220 39.00 16.23 7.12
N PRO A 221 38.98 17.17 6.17
CA PRO A 221 40.13 17.46 5.34
C PRO A 221 41.26 18.01 6.22
N GLY A 222 42.38 17.29 6.23
CA GLY A 222 43.57 17.65 6.99
C GLY A 222 44.19 18.93 6.41
N GLN A 223 44.22 19.97 7.23
CA GLN A 223 45.00 21.19 7.07
C GLN A 223 46.45 20.86 6.73
N GLY A 224 46.96 21.48 5.66
CA GLY A 224 48.36 21.45 5.29
C GLY A 224 49.26 21.91 6.43
N LYS A 225 50.29 21.11 6.72
CA LYS A 225 51.40 21.53 7.56
C LYS A 225 52.69 21.51 6.74
N ASN A 226 53.25 22.71 6.67
CA ASN A 226 54.48 23.15 6.04
C ASN A 226 55.61 22.13 6.01
N LYS A 227 56.21 22.01 4.82
CA LYS A 227 57.53 21.47 4.57
C LYS A 227 58.57 22.55 4.96
N PRO A 228 59.49 22.32 5.91
CA PRO A 228 60.68 23.13 5.99
C PRO A 228 61.73 22.55 5.04
N SER A 229 62.11 23.37 4.07
CA SER A 229 63.40 23.33 3.42
C SER A 229 64.51 23.52 4.45
N ASN A 230 65.51 22.64 4.49
CA ASN A 230 66.88 23.15 4.49
C ASN A 230 67.86 22.17 3.83
N GLU A 231 68.84 22.82 3.20
CA GLU A 231 69.82 22.38 2.24
C GLU A 231 71.07 21.78 2.90
N SER A 232 71.65 20.77 2.23
CA SER A 232 73.09 20.48 2.03
C SER A 232 74.12 20.54 3.17
N ALA A 233 74.80 19.41 3.40
CA ALA A 233 76.27 19.25 3.50
C ALA A 233 76.57 17.78 3.87
N ALA A 234 77.14 16.94 2.99
CA ALA A 234 78.57 16.81 2.67
C ALA A 234 79.17 15.52 3.33
N GLY A 235 79.86 14.71 2.52
CA GLY A 235 81.04 13.97 3.01
C GLY A 235 81.08 12.44 2.92
N LYS A 236 81.20 11.89 1.70
CA LYS A 236 82.25 10.93 1.23
C LYS A 236 82.45 9.53 1.93
N PRO A 237 83.19 8.58 1.29
CA PRO A 237 82.75 7.18 1.07
C PRO A 237 83.70 6.09 1.62
N ARG A 238 83.33 4.80 1.49
CA ARG A 238 84.23 3.61 1.51
C ARG A 238 83.43 2.37 1.08
N ALA A 239 83.65 1.76 -0.09
CA ALA A 239 84.70 0.80 -0.48
C ALA A 239 84.64 -0.51 0.32
N GLU A 240 84.14 -1.59 -0.30
CA GLU A 240 84.90 -2.77 -0.76
C GLU A 240 84.07 -3.56 -1.77
#